data_AF-A0A0J6WQA5-F1
#
_entry.id   AF-A0A0J6WQA5-F1
#
_cell.length_a   1.000
_cell.length_b   1.000
_cell.length_c   1.000
_cell.angle_alpha   90.00
_cell.angle_beta   90.00
_cell.angle_gamma   90.00
#
_symmetry.space_group_name_H-M   'P 1'
#
loop_
_entity.id
_entity.type
_entity.pdbx_description
1 polymer ?
#
loop_
_entity_poly.entity_id
_entity_poly.type
_entity_poly.pdbx_seq_one_letter_code
_entity_poly.pdbx_strand_id
1 'polypeptide(L)'
;MDDNTGNIIPTRGRSKKKSIPVPTVVKHGTTPYMECKHLYYGATYLLEAVADTLGLTADLQSCFPNDYQQMLSIAFYLILEDNNPLYRFEKWHCTHKHPYG
;
A
#
# COMPACT_ATOMS: atom_id res chain seq x y z
N MET A 1 46.41 26.01 29.17
CA MET A 1 46.31 27.01 30.25
C MET A 1 47.73 27.48 30.48
N ASP A 2 47.99 28.78 30.56
CA ASP A 2 49.29 29.28 31.04
C ASP A 2 49.24 29.37 32.56
N ASP A 3 50.19 28.71 33.23
CA ASP A 3 50.12 28.44 34.68
C ASP A 3 50.41 29.66 35.57
N ASN A 4 50.78 30.81 35.02
CA ASN A 4 51.10 32.00 35.82
C ASN A 4 50.06 33.14 35.77
N THR A 5 48.99 33.05 34.98
CA THR A 5 48.01 34.17 34.91
C THR A 5 46.55 33.73 34.87
N GLY A 6 46.25 32.43 34.81
CA GLY A 6 44.90 31.89 35.00
C GLY A 6 43.85 32.33 33.97
N ASN A 7 44.20 33.14 32.98
CA ASN A 7 43.29 33.61 31.95
C ASN A 7 43.26 32.64 30.76
N ILE A 8 42.04 32.34 30.31
CA ILE A 8 41.79 31.41 29.21
C ILE A 8 42.14 32.11 27.88
N ILE A 9 43.19 31.64 27.21
CA ILE A 9 43.55 32.11 25.86
C ILE A 9 42.51 31.58 24.86
N PRO A 10 41.79 32.43 24.11
CA PRO A 10 40.79 31.97 23.17
C PRO A 10 41.46 31.23 22.00
N THR A 11 41.21 29.93 21.89
CA THR A 11 41.70 29.13 20.76
C THR A 11 40.97 29.55 19.49
N ARG A 12 41.71 29.69 18.39
CA ARG A 12 41.21 30.12 17.07
C ARG A 12 40.02 29.25 16.63
N GLY A 13 38.81 29.81 16.73
CA GLY A 13 37.57 29.15 16.32
C GLY A 13 37.61 28.75 14.85
N ARG A 14 37.41 27.46 14.58
CA ARG A 14 37.41 26.88 13.24
C ARG A 14 36.19 27.41 12.45
N SER A 15 36.46 28.15 11.38
CA SER A 15 35.53 28.50 10.29
C SER A 15 34.18 29.13 10.69
N LYS A 16 34.12 30.46 10.83
CA LYS A 16 32.85 31.19 10.68
C LYS A 16 32.40 31.14 9.22
N LYS A 17 31.45 30.27 8.87
CA LYS A 17 30.75 30.35 7.58
C LYS A 17 29.90 31.62 7.57
N LYS A 18 30.21 32.58 6.70
CA LYS A 18 29.34 33.72 6.41
C LYS A 18 27.99 33.16 5.91
N SER A 19 26.90 33.56 6.56
CA SER A 19 25.54 33.20 6.15
C SER A 19 25.23 33.87 4.82
N ILE A 20 25.21 33.09 3.74
CA ILE A 20 24.65 33.52 2.46
C ILE A 20 23.13 33.36 2.58
N PRO A 21 22.30 34.37 2.27
CA PRO A 21 20.85 34.21 2.28
C PRO A 21 20.47 33.29 1.12
N VAL A 22 20.10 32.05 1.44
CA VAL A 22 19.55 31.09 0.48
C VAL A 22 18.06 31.43 0.31
N PRO A 23 17.53 31.62 -0.91
CA PRO A 23 16.11 31.87 -1.10
C PRO A 23 15.33 30.63 -0.66
N THR A 24 14.53 30.78 0.40
CA THR A 24 13.67 29.74 0.97
C THR A 24 12.44 29.53 0.10
N VAL A 25 12.60 28.95 -1.09
CA VAL A 25 11.48 28.29 -1.75
C VAL A 25 11.54 26.83 -1.31
N VAL A 26 10.82 26.54 -0.23
CA VAL A 26 10.65 25.17 0.28
C VAL A 26 9.79 24.41 -0.73
N LYS A 27 10.43 23.70 -1.66
CA LYS A 27 9.72 22.73 -2.50
C LYS A 27 9.27 21.59 -1.59
N HIS A 28 7.97 21.48 -1.34
CA HIS A 28 7.41 20.30 -0.67
C HIS A 28 7.78 19.07 -1.48
N GLY A 29 8.41 18.08 -0.83
CA GLY A 29 8.73 16.81 -1.47
C GLY A 29 7.46 16.09 -1.94
N THR A 30 7.62 15.16 -2.89
CA THR A 30 6.53 14.30 -3.35
C THR A 30 5.87 13.61 -2.16
N THR A 31 4.54 13.58 -2.14
CA THR A 31 3.77 12.91 -1.08
C THR A 31 4.25 11.47 -0.93
N PRO A 32 4.62 11.02 0.28
CA PRO A 32 5.08 9.67 0.50
C PRO A 32 3.97 8.69 0.14
N TYR A 33 4.35 7.58 -0.51
CA TYR A 33 3.44 6.49 -0.72
C TYR A 33 3.10 5.83 0.62
N MET A 34 1.81 5.71 0.91
CA MET A 34 1.35 5.30 2.24
C MET A 34 1.20 3.79 2.38
N GLU A 35 1.06 3.02 1.30
CA GLU A 35 0.80 1.58 1.38
C GLU A 35 1.11 0.82 0.08
N CYS A 36 2.03 -0.15 0.09
CA CYS A 36 2.32 -1.06 -1.03
C CYS A 36 1.64 -2.43 -0.86
N LYS A 37 0.81 -2.86 -1.82
CA LYS A 37 0.19 -4.20 -1.83
C LYS A 37 0.68 -5.03 -3.01
N HIS A 38 1.08 -6.27 -2.73
CA HIS A 38 1.29 -7.30 -3.74
C HIS A 38 0.08 -8.23 -3.76
N LEU A 39 -0.63 -8.27 -4.89
CA LEU A 39 -1.85 -9.06 -5.07
C LEU A 39 -1.67 -10.11 -6.17
N TYR A 40 -2.24 -11.29 -5.96
CA TYR A 40 -2.29 -12.35 -6.96
C TYR A 40 -3.48 -12.18 -7.89
N TYR A 41 -3.24 -12.20 -9.20
CA TYR A 41 -4.25 -12.03 -10.25
C TYR A 41 -4.55 -13.32 -11.04
N GLY A 42 -3.62 -14.28 -11.08
CA GLY A 42 -3.58 -15.31 -12.12
C GLY A 42 -4.89 -16.08 -12.31
N ALA A 43 -5.30 -16.85 -11.31
CA ALA A 43 -6.50 -17.67 -11.42
C ALA A 43 -7.80 -16.86 -11.31
N THR A 44 -7.81 -15.78 -10.53
CA THR A 44 -8.99 -14.93 -10.36
C THR A 44 -9.35 -14.18 -11.63
N TYR A 45 -8.37 -13.73 -12.41
CA TYR A 45 -8.60 -13.11 -13.71
C TYR A 45 -9.28 -14.06 -14.70
N LEU A 46 -8.86 -15.33 -14.74
CA LEU A 46 -9.49 -16.34 -15.58
C LEU A 46 -10.93 -16.60 -15.14
N LEU A 47 -11.18 -16.70 -13.84
CA LEU A 47 -12.52 -16.92 -13.29
C LEU A 47 -13.46 -15.73 -13.58
N GLU A 48 -12.95 -14.50 -13.53
CA GLU A 48 -13.70 -13.29 -13.89
C GLU A 48 -14.09 -13.31 -15.36
N ALA A 49 -13.15 -13.61 -16.26
CA ALA A 49 -13.45 -13.76 -17.69
C ALA A 49 -14.48 -14.88 -17.96
N VAL A 50 -14.38 -16.01 -17.25
CA VAL A 50 -15.38 -17.09 -17.36
C VAL A 50 -16.74 -16.63 -16.85
N ALA A 51 -16.82 -15.95 -15.70
CA ALA A 51 -18.07 -15.43 -15.16
C ALA A 51 -18.75 -14.43 -16.11
N ASP A 52 -17.96 -13.55 -16.73
CA ASP A 52 -18.46 -12.57 -17.69
C ASP A 52 -18.92 -13.22 -18.99
N THR A 53 -18.14 -14.16 -19.54
CA THR A 53 -18.50 -14.87 -20.79
C THR A 53 -19.77 -15.72 -20.64
N LEU A 54 -20.03 -16.25 -19.45
CA LEU A 54 -21.26 -16.98 -19.13
C LEU A 54 -22.45 -16.06 -18.86
N GLY A 55 -22.24 -14.74 -18.72
CA GLY A 55 -23.27 -13.79 -18.27
C GLY A 55 -23.57 -13.86 -16.77
N LEU A 56 -22.84 -14.69 -16.02
CA LEU A 56 -23.07 -14.93 -14.59
C LEU A 56 -22.94 -13.64 -13.76
N THR A 57 -21.95 -12.80 -14.08
CA THR A 57 -21.77 -11.51 -13.41
C THR A 57 -23.00 -10.61 -13.57
N ALA A 58 -23.54 -10.52 -14.78
CA ALA A 58 -24.72 -9.70 -15.09
C ALA A 58 -25.99 -10.26 -14.42
N ASP A 59 -26.18 -11.57 -14.47
CA ASP A 59 -27.32 -12.24 -13.84
C ASP A 59 -27.31 -12.05 -12.31
N LEU A 60 -26.14 -12.23 -11.67
CA LEU A 60 -25.98 -11.99 -10.25
C LEU A 60 -26.19 -10.51 -9.90
N GLN A 61 -25.69 -9.58 -10.72
CA GLN A 61 -25.90 -8.15 -10.48
C GLN A 61 -27.37 -7.76 -10.60
N SER A 62 -28.13 -8.36 -11.53
CA SER A 62 -29.56 -8.13 -11.66
C SER A 62 -30.35 -8.67 -10.45
N CYS A 63 -29.95 -9.83 -9.91
CA CYS A 63 -30.66 -10.47 -8.80
C CYS A 63 -30.25 -9.90 -7.42
N PHE A 64 -28.96 -9.60 -7.25
CA PHE A 64 -28.34 -9.23 -5.97
C PHE A 64 -27.41 -8.01 -6.14
N PRO A 65 -27.95 -6.83 -6.50
CA PRO A 65 -27.14 -5.68 -6.92
C PRO A 65 -26.15 -5.17 -5.86
N ASN A 66 -26.43 -5.42 -4.58
CA ASN A 66 -25.58 -4.97 -3.48
C ASN A 66 -24.50 -6.00 -3.10
N ASP A 67 -24.71 -7.28 -3.43
CA ASP A 67 -23.91 -8.38 -2.88
C ASP A 67 -23.26 -9.27 -3.94
N TYR A 68 -23.55 -9.07 -5.24
CA TYR A 68 -23.04 -9.91 -6.32
C TYR A 68 -21.51 -10.05 -6.34
N GLN A 69 -20.77 -8.97 -6.03
CA GLN A 69 -19.31 -9.01 -5.95
C GLN A 69 -18.81 -9.90 -4.82
N GLN A 70 -19.48 -9.86 -3.65
CA GLN A 70 -19.14 -10.69 -2.51
C GLN A 70 -19.43 -12.17 -2.84
N MET A 71 -20.58 -12.45 -3.46
CA MET A 71 -20.96 -13.79 -3.90
C MET A 71 -19.94 -14.38 -4.89
N LEU A 72 -19.56 -13.61 -5.92
CA LEU A 72 -18.53 -14.02 -6.88
C LEU A 72 -17.19 -14.28 -6.21
N SER A 73 -16.79 -13.41 -5.29
CA SER A 73 -15.53 -13.52 -4.56
C SER A 73 -15.48 -14.77 -3.69
N ILE A 74 -16.58 -15.10 -3.00
CA ILE A 74 -16.71 -16.33 -2.23
C ILE A 74 -16.66 -17.54 -3.16
N ALA A 75 -17.36 -17.51 -4.30
CA ALA A 75 -17.31 -18.60 -5.27
C ALA A 75 -15.88 -18.83 -5.79
N PHE A 76 -15.14 -17.76 -6.13
CA PHE A 76 -13.76 -17.87 -6.60
C PHE A 76 -12.85 -18.46 -5.53
N TYR A 77 -13.00 -18.00 -4.28
CA TYR A 77 -12.27 -18.57 -3.14
C TYR A 77 -12.56 -20.07 -2.99
N LEU A 78 -13.83 -20.48 -3.00
CA LEU A 78 -14.20 -21.89 -2.83
C LEU A 78 -13.68 -22.78 -3.96
N ILE A 79 -13.62 -22.28 -5.20
CA ILE A 79 -13.05 -23.02 -6.34
C ILE A 79 -11.53 -23.21 -6.18
N LEU A 80 -10.83 -22.16 -5.75
CA LEU A 80 -9.36 -22.18 -5.66
C LEU A 80 -8.84 -22.86 -4.39
N GLU A 81 -9.63 -22.82 -3.33
CA GLU A 81 -9.27 -23.26 -1.99
C GLU A 81 -10.25 -24.36 -1.50
N ASP A 82 -10.59 -25.31 -2.38
CA ASP A 82 -11.65 -26.36 -2.29
C ASP A 82 -11.69 -27.19 -0.98
N ASN A 83 -10.68 -27.07 -0.11
CA ASN A 83 -10.62 -27.75 1.20
C ASN A 83 -10.37 -26.81 2.39
N ASN A 84 -10.43 -25.50 2.18
CA ASN A 84 -10.21 -24.51 3.23
C ASN A 84 -11.53 -23.91 3.72
N PRO A 85 -11.72 -23.82 5.04
CA PRO A 85 -12.94 -23.25 5.62
C PRO A 85 -13.07 -21.76 5.30
N LEU A 86 -14.32 -21.28 5.18
CA LEU A 86 -14.61 -19.90 4.75
C LEU A 86 -14.01 -18.82 5.66
N TYR A 87 -13.72 -19.09 6.94
CA TYR A 87 -13.06 -18.11 7.81
C TYR A 87 -11.67 -17.69 7.30
N ARG A 88 -11.01 -18.51 6.45
CA ARG A 88 -9.73 -18.15 5.82
C ARG A 88 -9.88 -17.18 4.66
N PHE A 89 -11.11 -16.91 4.21
CA PHE A 89 -11.40 -15.93 3.16
C PHE A 89 -10.81 -14.56 3.50
N GLU A 90 -10.87 -14.12 4.76
CA GLU A 90 -10.31 -12.82 5.16
C GLU A 90 -8.82 -12.69 4.80
N LYS A 91 -8.06 -13.77 5.02
CA LYS A 91 -6.65 -13.80 4.65
C LYS A 91 -6.44 -13.82 3.14
N TRP A 92 -7.27 -14.58 2.42
CA TRP A 92 -7.21 -14.69 0.96
C TRP A 92 -7.59 -13.37 0.27
N HIS A 93 -8.62 -12.67 0.77
CA HIS A 93 -9.07 -11.35 0.33
C HIS A 93 -7.95 -10.30 0.37
N CYS A 94 -7.07 -10.38 1.36
CA CYS A 94 -5.97 -9.43 1.49
C CYS A 94 -4.83 -9.67 0.49
N THR A 95 -4.75 -10.86 -0.14
CA THR A 95 -3.62 -11.28 -0.97
C THR A 95 -3.98 -11.49 -2.43
N HIS A 96 -5.26 -11.53 -2.79
CA HIS A 96 -5.73 -11.77 -4.15
C HIS A 96 -6.51 -10.58 -4.67
N LYS A 97 -6.47 -10.36 -5.99
CA LYS A 97 -7.42 -9.48 -6.65
C LYS A 97 -8.67 -10.28 -7.01
N HIS A 98 -9.83 -9.84 -6.55
CA HIS A 98 -11.12 -10.45 -6.88
C HIS A 98 -12.24 -9.39 -6.91
N PRO A 99 -13.49 -9.73 -7.31
CA PRO A 99 -14.54 -8.74 -7.56
C PRO A 99 -14.90 -7.84 -6.37
N TYR A 100 -14.71 -8.31 -5.13
CA TYR A 100 -14.97 -7.57 -3.89
C TYR A 100 -13.71 -6.93 -3.26
N GLY A 101 -12.51 -7.16 -3.80
CA GLY A 101 -11.24 -6.68 -3.23
C GLY A 101 -10.05 -6.96 -4.12
#